data_AF-A0A6S6RXF8-F1
#
_entry.id   AF-A0A6S6RXF8-F1
#
_cell.length_a   1.000
_cell.length_b   1.000
_cell.length_c   1.000
_cell.angle_alpha   90.00
_cell.angle_beta   90.00
_cell.angle_gamma   90.00
#
_symmetry.space_group_name_H-M   'P 1'
#
loop_
_entity.id
_entity.type
_entity.pdbx_description
1 polymer ?
#
loop_
_entity_poly.entity_id
_entity_poly.type
_entity_poly.pdbx_seq_one_letter_code
_entity_poly.pdbx_strand_id
1 'polypeptide(L)'
;MKIKNLMWLFYLVISKLSLSDCFDKARSYYQTNPDYLIAIARQKSKFNPDAKNKNKDGSFDLGVMQINRKTFNAIKNILNYLKMT
;
A
#
# COMPACT_ATOMS: atom_id res chain seq x y z
N MET A 1 2.01 -4.49 -43.50
CA MET A 1 1.36 -5.03 -42.29
C MET A 1 -0.06 -4.45 -42.22
N LYS A 2 -1.12 -5.27 -42.21
CA LYS A 2 -2.51 -4.77 -42.26
C LYS A 2 -2.85 -3.95 -41.00
N ILE A 3 -3.65 -2.90 -41.12
CA ILE A 3 -4.00 -1.97 -40.01
C ILE A 3 -4.62 -2.70 -38.80
N LYS A 4 -5.31 -3.83 -39.03
CA LYS A 4 -5.83 -4.71 -37.99
C LYS A 4 -4.74 -5.31 -37.10
N ASN A 5 -3.58 -5.66 -37.67
CA ASN A 5 -2.44 -6.18 -36.89
C ASN A 5 -1.80 -5.09 -36.04
N LEU A 6 -1.84 -3.83 -36.50
CA LEU A 6 -1.36 -2.68 -35.73
C LEU A 6 -2.31 -2.33 -34.57
N MET A 7 -3.62 -2.41 -34.79
CA MET A 7 -4.63 -2.25 -33.73
C MET A 7 -4.51 -3.34 -32.65
N TRP A 8 -4.22 -4.58 -33.03
CA TRP A 8 -4.04 -5.68 -32.07
C TRP A 8 -2.78 -5.51 -31.22
N LEU A 9 -1.70 -5.02 -31.83
CA LEU A 9 -0.45 -4.70 -31.13
C LEU A 9 -0.66 -3.57 -30.11
N PHE A 10 -1.46 -2.55 -30.46
CA PHE A 10 -1.77 -1.43 -29.58
C PHE A 10 -2.59 -1.86 -28.34
N TYR A 11 -3.54 -2.79 -28.50
CA TYR A 11 -4.37 -3.30 -27.40
C TYR A 11 -3.57 -4.06 -26.33
N LEU A 12 -2.50 -4.74 -26.73
CA LEU A 12 -1.58 -5.46 -25.82
C LEU A 12 -0.66 -4.54 -25.02
N VAL A 13 -0.41 -3.32 -25.51
CA VAL A 13 0.49 -2.36 -24.84
C VAL A 13 -0.23 -1.61 -23.71
N ILE A 14 -1.50 -1.28 -23.89
CA ILE A 14 -2.29 -0.51 -22.90
C ILE A 14 -2.56 -1.32 -21.63
N SER A 15 -2.68 -2.65 -21.74
CA SER A 15 -2.95 -3.55 -20.61
C SER A 15 -1.77 -3.66 -19.62
N LYS A 16 -0.58 -3.13 -19.97
CA LYS A 16 0.59 -3.08 -19.09
C LYS A 16 0.78 -1.74 -18.37
N LEU A 17 -0.10 -0.76 -18.54
CA LEU A 17 -0.14 0.41 -17.66
C LEU A 17 -0.74 0.00 -16.31
N SER A 18 0.03 -0.79 -15.55
CA SER A 18 -0.24 -1.08 -14.16
C SER A 18 0.15 0.16 -13.36
N LEU A 19 -0.79 0.74 -12.63
CA LEU A 19 -0.45 1.68 -11.55
C LEU A 19 0.44 0.91 -10.57
N SER A 20 1.55 1.52 -10.11
CA SER A 20 2.38 0.91 -9.09
C SER A 20 1.54 0.65 -7.83
N ASP A 21 1.47 -0.60 -7.39
CA ASP A 21 0.81 -0.95 -6.14
C ASP A 21 1.52 -0.24 -4.98
N CYS A 22 0.76 0.27 -4.02
CA CYS A 22 1.32 0.91 -2.83
C CYS A 22 2.33 0.01 -2.10
N PHE A 23 2.14 -1.31 -2.17
CA PHE A 23 3.07 -2.30 -1.61
C PHE A 23 4.39 -2.40 -2.39
N ASP A 24 4.41 -2.18 -3.70
CA ASP A 24 5.66 -2.16 -4.48
C ASP A 24 6.53 -0.95 -4.12
N LYS A 25 5.91 0.21 -3.88
CA LYS A 25 6.63 1.39 -3.38
C LYS A 25 7.20 1.12 -1.98
N ALA A 26 6.40 0.52 -1.10
CA ALA A 26 6.85 0.14 0.23
C ALA A 26 7.98 -0.91 0.18
N ARG A 27 7.89 -1.91 -0.71
CA ARG A 27 8.97 -2.86 -1.00
C ARG A 27 10.25 -2.12 -1.37
N SER A 28 10.17 -1.22 -2.36
CA SER A 28 11.34 -0.52 -2.87
C SER A 28 12.02 0.33 -1.81
N TYR A 29 11.23 0.98 -0.94
CA TYR A 29 11.75 1.85 0.11
C TYR A 29 12.33 1.06 1.28
N TYR A 30 11.58 0.10 1.81
CA TYR A 30 11.97 -0.69 2.98
C TYR A 30 12.73 -1.98 2.65
N GLN A 31 13.03 -2.21 1.37
CA GLN A 31 13.71 -3.42 0.86
C GLN A 31 13.06 -4.73 1.37
N THR A 32 11.73 -4.72 1.48
CA THR A 32 10.94 -5.83 2.06
C THR A 32 10.19 -6.57 0.97
N ASN A 33 10.11 -7.90 1.02
CA ASN A 33 9.31 -8.65 0.06
C ASN A 33 7.80 -8.26 0.20
N PRO A 34 7.15 -7.76 -0.87
CA PRO A 34 5.78 -7.26 -0.88
C PRO A 34 4.76 -8.35 -0.55
N ASP A 35 5.08 -9.62 -0.82
CA ASP A 35 4.20 -10.74 -0.47
C ASP A 35 3.93 -10.79 1.04
N TYR A 36 4.93 -10.42 1.87
CA TYR A 36 4.73 -10.29 3.31
C TYR A 36 3.76 -9.16 3.65
N LEU A 37 3.91 -8.00 3.02
CA LEU A 37 3.04 -6.84 3.27
C LEU A 37 1.60 -7.14 2.85
N ILE A 38 1.42 -7.79 1.70
CA ILE A 38 0.13 -8.24 1.17
C ILE A 38 -0.51 -9.26 2.11
N ALA A 39 0.25 -10.26 2.56
CA ALA A 39 -0.24 -11.27 3.51
C ALA A 39 -0.70 -10.63 4.83
N ILE A 40 0.10 -9.69 5.38
CA ILE A 40 -0.26 -8.96 6.60
C ILE A 40 -1.52 -8.13 6.39
N ALA A 41 -1.60 -7.34 5.31
CA ALA A 41 -2.76 -6.51 4.99
C ALA A 41 -4.05 -7.33 4.85
N ARG A 42 -3.95 -8.49 4.17
CA ARG A 42 -5.07 -9.43 4.03
C ARG A 42 -5.54 -9.95 5.39
N GLN A 43 -4.60 -10.36 6.25
CA GLN A 43 -4.91 -10.89 7.58
C GLN A 43 -5.47 -9.81 8.53
N LYS A 44 -4.97 -8.59 8.45
CA LYS A 44 -5.31 -7.50 9.37
C LYS A 44 -6.64 -6.84 9.05
N SER A 45 -6.95 -6.60 7.78
CA SER A 45 -8.13 -5.81 7.38
C SER A 45 -8.86 -6.35 6.16
N LYS A 46 -8.36 -7.43 5.53
CA LYS A 46 -8.80 -7.86 4.19
C LYS A 46 -8.73 -6.72 3.17
N PHE A 47 -7.68 -5.90 3.26
CA PHE A 47 -7.44 -4.71 2.43
C PHE A 47 -8.48 -3.60 2.58
N ASN A 48 -9.29 -3.58 3.65
CA ASN A 48 -10.23 -2.50 3.90
C ASN A 48 -9.49 -1.23 4.41
N PRO A 49 -9.45 -0.12 3.64
CA PRO A 49 -8.78 1.11 4.06
C PRO A 49 -9.48 1.83 5.22
N ASP A 50 -10.77 1.56 5.44
CA ASP A 50 -11.58 2.17 6.50
C ASP A 50 -11.69 1.27 7.74
N ALA A 51 -10.92 0.17 7.80
CA ALA A 51 -10.93 -0.75 8.92
C ALA A 51 -10.55 -0.04 10.23
N LYS A 52 -11.40 -0.18 11.24
CA LYS A 52 -11.20 0.39 12.57
C LYS A 52 -11.53 -0.65 13.63
N ASN A 53 -10.53 -1.07 14.39
CA ASN A 53 -10.70 -2.04 15.46
C ASN A 53 -10.42 -1.39 16.82
N LYS A 54 -11.24 -1.69 17.83
CA LYS A 54 -11.08 -1.17 19.20
C LYS A 54 -10.44 -2.25 20.07
N ASN A 55 -9.36 -1.90 20.76
CA ASN A 55 -8.65 -2.78 21.67
C ASN A 55 -9.24 -2.71 23.10
N LYS A 56 -8.94 -3.72 23.91
CA LYS A 56 -9.42 -3.82 25.31
C LYS A 56 -8.99 -2.63 26.17
N ASP A 57 -7.82 -2.06 25.88
CA ASP A 57 -7.27 -0.88 26.54
C ASP A 57 -7.88 0.45 26.04
N GLY A 58 -8.89 0.39 25.18
CA GLY A 58 -9.56 1.56 24.60
C GLY A 58 -8.83 2.21 23.43
N SER A 59 -7.65 1.70 23.03
CA SER A 59 -6.95 2.17 21.83
C SER A 59 -7.64 1.67 20.55
N PHE A 60 -7.22 2.23 19.40
CA PHE A 60 -7.77 1.86 18.10
C PHE A 60 -6.65 1.49 17.13
N ASP A 61 -6.84 0.42 16.38
CA ASP A 61 -6.04 0.06 15.21
C ASP A 61 -6.78 0.52 13.95
N LEU A 62 -6.05 1.15 13.02
CA LEU A 62 -6.63 1.88 11.90
C LEU A 62 -6.04 1.45 10.56
N GLY A 63 -6.90 1.41 9.55
CA GLY A 63 -6.57 1.25 8.13
C GLY A 63 -6.10 -0.16 7.73
N VAL A 64 -5.55 -0.24 6.52
CA VAL A 64 -5.17 -1.51 5.88
C VAL A 64 -4.24 -2.37 6.74
N MET A 65 -3.24 -1.74 7.36
CA MET A 65 -2.23 -2.44 8.17
C MET A 65 -2.59 -2.48 9.66
N GLN A 66 -3.74 -1.92 10.06
CA GLN A 66 -4.20 -1.86 11.45
C GLN A 66 -3.12 -1.27 12.39
N ILE A 67 -2.59 -0.09 12.04
CA ILE A 67 -1.58 0.60 12.86
C ILE A 67 -2.29 1.22 14.06
N ASN A 68 -1.75 1.01 15.27
CA ASN A 68 -2.33 1.55 16.49
C ASN A 68 -2.19 3.07 16.57
N ARG A 69 -3.27 3.75 16.94
CA ARG A 69 -3.33 5.22 17.08
C ARG A 69 -2.32 5.77 18.09
N LYS A 70 -1.93 5.01 19.11
CA LYS A 70 -0.93 5.44 20.11
C LYS A 70 0.42 5.81 19.47
N THR A 71 0.77 5.17 18.35
CA THR A 71 2.06 5.39 17.66
C THR A 71 2.04 6.60 16.72
N PHE A 72 0.89 7.22 16.46
CA PHE A 72 0.76 8.27 15.44
C PHE A 72 1.57 9.53 15.78
N ASN A 73 1.68 9.90 17.06
CA ASN A 73 2.51 11.03 17.48
C ASN A 73 4.00 10.78 17.18
N ALA A 74 4.49 9.57 17.44
CA ALA A 74 5.86 9.19 17.12
C ALA A 74 6.12 9.22 15.61
N ILE A 75 5.19 8.66 14.81
CA ILE A 75 5.29 8.67 13.34
C ILE A 75 5.28 10.10 12.81
N LYS A 76 4.38 10.98 13.32
CA LYS A 76 4.31 12.38 12.93
C LYS A 76 5.64 13.11 13.18
N ASN A 77 6.26 12.88 14.33
CA ASN A 77 7.55 13.48 14.66
C ASN A 77 8.67 13.01 13.72
N ILE A 78 8.73 11.71 13.42
CA ILE A 78 9.70 11.15 12.46
C ILE A 78 9.50 11.74 11.07
N LEU A 79 8.25 11.81 10.59
CA LEU A 79 7.96 12.39 9.28
C LEU A 79 8.31 13.89 9.21
N ASN A 80 8.11 14.63 10.29
CA ASN A 80 8.52 16.03 10.35
C ASN A 80 10.05 16.16 10.33
N TYR A 81 10.77 15.29 11.05
CA TYR A 81 12.23 15.23 11.03
C TYR A 81 12.76 14.94 9.61
N LEU A 82 12.18 13.96 8.92
CA LEU A 82 12.56 13.59 7.55
C LEU A 82 12.16 14.62 6.48
N LYS A 83 11.24 15.56 6.79
CA LYS A 83 10.88 16.68 5.90
C LYS A 83 11.77 17.91 6.08
N MET A 84 12.53 17.99 7.17
CA MET A 84 13.49 19.07 7.42
C MET A 84 14.90 18.79 6.86
N THR A 85 15.16 17.54 6.47
CA THR A 85 16.37 17.08 5.75
C THR A 85 16.12 17.03 4.26
#